data_AF-A0A1T4PI96-F1
#
_entry.id   AF-A0A1T4PI96-F1
#
_cell.length_a   1.000
_cell.length_b   1.000
_cell.length_c   1.000
_cell.angle_alpha   90.00
_cell.angle_beta   90.00
_cell.angle_gamma   90.00
#
_symmetry.space_group_name_H-M   'P 1'
#
loop_
_entity.id
_entity.type
_entity.pdbx_description
1 polymer ?
#
loop_
_entity_poly.entity_id
_entity_poly.type
_entity_poly.pdbx_seq_one_letter_code
_entity_poly.pdbx_strand_id
1 'polypeptide(L)' 'MSKAHRGTGIRNEVNHGRGKCARCGKENIKILYEKEIDGATVKVCKYCNAALKNIARVEARKAKPAEASSDAPAEAQA' A
#
# COMPACT_ATOMS: atom_id res chain seq x y z
N MET A 1 5.12 18.10 1.08
CA MET A 1 4.50 19.26 0.41
C MET A 1 3.99 20.21 1.49
N SER A 2 4.62 21.38 1.67
CA SER A 2 4.01 22.47 2.43
C SER A 2 2.60 22.72 1.90
N LYS A 3 1.71 23.35 2.69
CA LYS A 3 0.33 23.64 2.22
C LYS A 3 0.34 24.37 0.86
N ALA A 4 1.33 25.25 0.66
CA ALA A 4 1.55 25.99 -0.59
C ALA A 4 1.92 25.11 -1.80
N HIS A 5 2.58 23.96 -1.59
CA HIS A 5 3.01 23.09 -2.68
C HIS A 5 2.16 21.82 -2.81
N ARG A 6 1.12 21.63 -1.98
CA ARG A 6 0.29 20.42 -2.03
C ARG A 6 -0.45 20.33 -3.37
N GLY A 7 -0.10 19.30 -4.15
CA GLY A 7 -0.80 18.94 -5.38
C GLY A 7 -0.33 19.65 -6.65
N THR A 8 0.66 20.55 -6.58
CA THR A 8 1.20 21.25 -7.76
C THR A 8 1.67 20.29 -8.85
N GLY A 9 2.43 19.25 -8.49
CA GLY A 9 2.86 18.23 -9.45
C GLY A 9 1.71 17.46 -10.11
N ILE A 10 0.64 17.15 -9.36
CA ILE A 10 -0.51 16.41 -9.88
C ILE A 10 -1.32 17.28 -10.84
N ARG A 11 -1.42 18.59 -10.61
CA ARG A 11 -2.16 19.52 -11.48
C ARG A 11 -1.51 19.70 -12.86
N ASN A 12 -0.20 19.52 -12.94
CA ASN A 12 0.54 19.65 -14.20
C ASN A 12 0.43 18.39 -15.08
N GLU A 13 -0.04 17.27 -14.52
CA GLU A 13 -0.27 16.04 -15.28
C GLU A 13 -1.60 16.08 -16.02
N VAL A 14 -1.66 15.43 -17.19
CA VAL A 14 -2.89 15.27 -17.98
C VAL A 14 -4.00 14.70 -17.11
N ASN A 15 -5.17 15.35 -17.12
CA ASN A 15 -6.33 15.00 -16.30
C ASN A 15 -6.03 14.88 -14.80
N HIS A 16 -5.08 15.66 -14.29
CA HIS A 16 -4.65 15.61 -12.88
C HIS A 16 -4.13 14.23 -12.45
N GLY A 17 -3.45 13.53 -13.37
CA GLY A 17 -2.93 12.18 -13.15
C GLY A 17 -4.02 11.10 -13.08
N ARG A 18 -5.23 11.36 -13.59
CA ARG A 18 -6.34 10.39 -13.63
C ARG A 18 -6.37 9.65 -14.96
N GLY A 19 -6.65 8.36 -14.91
CA GLY A 19 -6.81 7.54 -16.10
C GLY A 19 -7.34 6.15 -15.80
N LYS A 20 -7.10 5.23 -16.75
CA LYS A 20 -7.38 3.80 -16.63
C LYS A 20 -6.21 3.02 -16.02
N CYS A 21 -6.43 2.33 -14.91
CA CYS A 21 -5.39 1.56 -14.25
C CYS A 21 -5.04 0.28 -15.04
N ALA A 22 -3.77 0.07 -15.35
CA ALA A 22 -3.30 -1.12 -16.06
C ALA A 22 -3.42 -2.43 -15.27
N ARG A 23 -3.53 -2.38 -13.93
CA ARG A 23 -3.68 -3.59 -13.10
C ARG A 23 -5.12 -4.02 -12.87
N CYS A 24 -6.02 -3.06 -12.60
CA CYS A 24 -7.41 -3.38 -12.22
C CYS A 24 -8.46 -2.87 -13.20
N GLY A 25 -8.06 -2.23 -14.30
CA GLY A 25 -8.96 -1.74 -15.33
C GLY A 25 -9.86 -0.55 -14.95
N LYS A 26 -9.87 -0.12 -13.68
CA LYS A 26 -10.74 0.99 -13.23
C LYS A 26 -10.32 2.33 -13.84
N GLU A 27 -11.31 3.14 -14.18
CA GLU A 27 -11.17 4.43 -14.87
C GLU A 27 -11.33 5.63 -13.91
N ASN A 28 -10.97 6.83 -14.38
CA ASN A 28 -11.05 8.10 -13.63
C ASN A 28 -10.31 8.13 -12.27
N ILE A 29 -9.33 7.25 -12.09
CA ILE A 29 -8.59 7.07 -10.84
C ILE A 29 -7.15 7.57 -11.00
N LYS A 30 -6.57 8.08 -9.91
CA LYS A 30 -5.19 8.56 -9.87
C LYS A 30 -4.19 7.41 -10.09
N ILE A 31 -3.40 7.52 -11.15
CA ILE A 31 -2.38 6.56 -11.57
C ILE A 31 -0.98 7.13 -11.33
N LEU A 32 -0.66 7.32 -10.06
CA LEU A 32 0.57 8.02 -9.64
C LEU A 32 1.70 7.10 -9.23
N TYR A 33 1.45 5.78 -9.13
CA TYR A 33 2.39 4.86 -8.51
C TYR A 33 3.01 3.96 -9.56
N GLU A 34 4.28 4.18 -9.84
CA GLU A 34 5.07 3.30 -10.70
C GLU A 34 5.38 2.00 -9.93
N LYS A 35 5.07 0.87 -10.57
CA LYS A 35 5.39 -0.46 -10.10
C LYS A 35 5.79 -1.32 -11.27
N GLU A 36 6.83 -2.11 -11.06
CA GLU A 36 7.23 -3.16 -11.99
C GLU A 36 6.26 -4.31 -11.84
N ILE A 37 5.51 -4.58 -12.92
CA ILE A 37 4.64 -5.74 -13.06
C ILE A 37 5.10 -6.42 -14.34
N ASP A 38 5.50 -7.69 -14.24
CA ASP A 38 5.89 -8.53 -15.38
C ASP A 38 7.00 -7.91 -16.28
N GLY A 39 7.99 -7.25 -15.65
CA GLY A 39 9.14 -6.66 -16.33
C GLY A 39 8.90 -5.29 -16.96
N ALA A 40 7.68 -4.74 -16.88
CA ALA A 40 7.36 -3.39 -17.33
C ALA A 40 7.09 -2.45 -16.15
N THR A 41 7.65 -1.23 -16.19
CA THR A 41 7.33 -0.17 -15.24
C THR A 41 5.97 0.45 -15.59
N VAL A 42 4.92 -0.04 -14.94
CA VAL A 42 3.56 0.41 -15.21
C VAL A 42 3.07 1.35 -14.12
N LYS A 43 2.38 2.41 -14.53
CA LYS A 43 1.67 3.29 -13.60
C LYS A 43 0.41 2.57 -13.10
N VAL A 44 0.34 2.42 -11.78
CA VAL A 44 -0.70 1.70 -11.06
C VAL A 44 -1.54 2.66 -10.21
N CYS A 45 -2.82 2.34 -10.04
CA CYS A 45 -3.70 3.18 -9.25
C CYS A 45 -3.43 3.13 -7.74
N LYS A 46 -3.94 4.14 -7.03
CA LYS A 46 -3.92 4.21 -5.55
C LYS A 46 -4.40 2.92 -4.87
N TYR A 47 -5.49 2.33 -5.34
CA TYR A 47 -6.06 1.12 -4.72
C TYR A 47 -5.15 -0.08 -4.88
N CYS A 48 -4.61 -0.28 -6.07
CA CYS A 48 -3.70 -1.38 -6.34
C CYS A 48 -2.39 -1.23 -5.55
N ASN A 49 -1.84 -0.03 -5.41
CA ASN A 49 -0.68 0.20 -4.54
C ASN A 49 -1.01 -0.13 -3.07
N ALA A 50 -2.18 0.27 -2.58
CA ALA A 50 -2.63 -0.08 -1.22
C ALA A 50 -2.82 -1.59 -1.05
N ALA A 51 -3.40 -2.28 -2.03
CA ALA A 51 -3.58 -3.72 -2.00
C ALA A 51 -2.23 -4.46 -1.95
N LEU A 52 -1.24 -4.06 -2.76
CA LEU A 52 0.10 -4.67 -2.73
C LEU A 52 0.76 -4.49 -1.35
N LYS A 53 0.66 -3.30 -0.78
CA LYS A 53 1.17 -3.03 0.57
C LYS A 53 0.45 -3.85 1.64
N ASN A 54 -0.87 -4.02 1.51
CA ASN A 54 -1.64 -4.83 2.46
C ASN A 54 -1.28 -6.31 2.37
N ILE A 55 -1.12 -6.84 1.15
CA ILE A 55 -0.65 -8.22 0.95
C ILE A 55 0.73 -8.40 1.61
N ALA A 56 1.69 -7.51 1.32
CA ALA A 56 3.01 -7.57 1.93
C ALA A 56 2.97 -7.52 3.47
N ARG A 57 2.09 -6.70 4.06
CA ARG A 57 1.91 -6.64 5.52
C ARG A 57 1.26 -7.90 6.09
N VAL A 58 0.31 -8.50 5.38
CA VAL A 58 -0.36 -9.74 5.81
C VAL A 58 0.62 -10.90 5.74
N GLU A 59 1.42 -11.00 4.68
CA GLU A 59 2.48 -12.02 4.57
C GLU A 59 3.55 -11.82 5.65
N ALA A 60 3.97 -10.58 5.92
CA ALA A 60 4.89 -10.29 7.03
C ALA A 60 4.32 -10.63 8.42
N ARG A 61 3.00 -10.55 8.59
CA ARG A 61 2.32 -10.97 9.84
C ARG A 61 2.18 -12.49 9.95
N LYS A 62 1.86 -13.17 8.85
CA LYS A 62 1.78 -14.64 8.79
C LYS A 62 3.13 -15.32 8.97
N ALA A 63 4.24 -14.64 8.67
CA ALA A 63 5.60 -15.09 8.96
C ALA A 63 6.02 -14.92 10.44
N LYS A 64 5.15 -14.32 11.28
CA LYS A 64 5.29 -14.33 12.76
C LYS A 64 4.17 -15.15 13.41
N PRO A 65 4.26 -16.49 13.43
CA PRO A 65 3.71 -17.27 14.50
C PRO A 65 4.84 -17.96 15.26
N ALA A 66 4.77 -17.91 16.60
CA ALA A 66 5.62 -18.55 17.62
C ALA A 66 6.82 -17.74 18.17
N GLU A 67 6.53 -16.75 19.01
CA GLU A 67 7.05 -16.65 20.40
C GLU A 67 5.90 -16.05 21.24
N ALA A 68 5.06 -16.90 21.82
CA ALA A 68 5.14 -17.38 23.21
C ALA A 68 4.37 -16.48 24.19
N SER A 69 3.03 -16.57 24.11
CA SER A 69 2.16 -16.48 25.27
C SER A 69 2.13 -17.86 25.95
N SER A 70 3.10 -18.15 26.81
CA SER A 70 3.02 -19.24 27.78
C SER A 70 4.09 -19.07 28.86
N ASP A 71 3.82 -18.22 29.83
CA ASP A 71 4.25 -18.48 31.20
C ASP A 71 3.21 -17.84 32.12
N ALA A 72 2.23 -18.64 32.49
CA ALA A 72 1.54 -18.49 33.75
C ALA A 72 2.01 -19.66 34.62
N PRO A 73 2.56 -19.37 35.80
CA PRO A 73 2.18 -20.15 36.95
C PRO A 73 1.51 -19.24 37.98
N ALA A 74 0.35 -19.71 38.43
CA ALA A 74 -0.20 -19.38 39.71
C ALA A 74 0.76 -19.86 40.82
N GLU A 75 1.03 -19.04 41.84
CA GLU A 75 1.02 -19.37 43.29
C GLU A 75 1.68 -18.25 44.15
N ALA A 76 0.99 -17.89 45.25
CA ALA A 76 1.43 -17.29 46.53
C ALA A 76 2.24 -15.96 46.52
N GLN A 77 1.91 -14.94 47.31
CA GLN A 77 2.10 -14.82 48.77
C GLN A 77 1.30 -13.58 49.24
N ALA A 78 0.33 -13.73 50.16
CA ALA A 78 0.43 -13.58 51.62
C ALA A 78 0.15 -12.14 52.11
#